data_AF-A0A0C9Y6V6-F1
#
_entry.id   AF-A0A0C9Y6V6-F1
#
_cell.length_a   1.000
_cell.length_b   1.000
_cell.length_c   1.000
_cell.angle_alpha   90.00
_cell.angle_beta   90.00
_cell.angle_gamma   90.00
#
_symmetry.space_group_name_H-M   'P 1'
#
loop_
_entity.id
_entity.type
_entity.pdbx_description
1 polymer ?
#
loop_
_entity_poly.entity_id
_entity_poly.type
_entity_poly.pdbx_seq_one_letter_code
_entity_poly.pdbx_strand_id
1 'polypeptide(L)'
;MKTIALANHKSVNRVQRELYLGYNSFRTRRSQPSAWNAFCWKKNKEKGTEGKGALPALVQHASQEYKSLSTEEKKTLLDEYTSYRESKVFGLHATAKSKVNDITETLKAVENEVHFFFSM
;
A
#
# COMPACT_ATOMS: atom_id res chain seq x y z
N MET A 1 20.25 0.05 16.89
CA MET A 1 19.07 -0.85 16.95
C MET A 1 18.84 -1.50 18.31
N LYS A 2 19.87 -2.09 18.97
CA LYS A 2 19.73 -2.72 20.30
C LYS A 2 19.19 -1.76 21.37
N THR A 3 19.64 -0.50 21.36
CA THR A 3 19.19 0.55 22.28
C THR A 3 17.71 0.91 22.08
N ILE A 4 17.26 1.04 20.83
CA ILE A 4 15.86 1.33 20.48
C ILE A 4 14.96 0.15 20.86
N ALA A 5 15.42 -1.07 20.59
CA ALA A 5 14.75 -2.31 20.97
C ALA A 5 14.55 -2.40 22.49
N LEU A 6 15.61 -2.15 23.26
CA LEU A 6 15.56 -2.15 24.72
C LEU A 6 14.62 -1.07 25.26
N ALA A 7 14.73 0.17 24.76
CA ALA A 7 13.92 1.31 25.21
C ALA A 7 12.43 1.18 24.90
N ASN A 8 12.08 0.38 23.88
CA ASN A 8 10.69 0.18 23.46
C ASN A 8 10.13 -1.20 23.84
N HIS A 9 10.86 -1.97 24.66
CA HIS A 9 10.52 -3.37 24.99
C HIS A 9 10.20 -4.23 23.76
N LYS A 10 10.92 -4.00 22.66
CA LYS A 10 10.77 -4.73 21.39
C LYS A 10 12.02 -5.57 21.14
N SER A 11 11.86 -6.68 20.44
CA SER A 11 13.04 -7.42 19.97
C SER A 11 13.76 -6.63 18.87
N VAL A 12 15.08 -6.83 18.76
CA VAL A 12 15.89 -6.22 17.69
C VAL A 12 15.32 -6.56 16.32
N ASN A 13 14.87 -7.80 16.11
CA ASN A 13 14.22 -8.24 14.87
C ASN A 13 12.89 -7.52 14.60
N ARG A 14 12.14 -7.14 15.64
CA ARG A 14 10.89 -6.40 15.49
C ARG A 14 11.14 -4.93 15.19
N VAL A 15 12.11 -4.31 15.85
CA VAL A 15 12.56 -2.95 15.51
C VAL A 15 13.14 -2.91 14.11
N GLN A 16 13.96 -3.89 13.75
CA GLN A 16 14.48 -4.03 12.40
C GLN A 16 13.34 -4.20 11.41
N ARG A 17 12.38 -5.10 11.65
CA ARG A 17 11.21 -5.20 10.77
C ARG A 17 10.44 -3.91 10.70
N GLU A 18 10.18 -3.18 11.77
CA GLU A 18 9.43 -1.91 11.74
C GLU A 18 10.18 -0.80 10.99
N LEU A 19 11.50 -0.72 11.14
CA LEU A 19 12.35 0.21 10.38
C LEU A 19 12.47 -0.20 8.91
N TYR A 20 12.58 -1.50 8.62
CA TYR A 20 12.62 -2.08 7.26
C TYR A 20 11.22 -2.38 6.69
N LEU A 21 10.14 -2.13 7.42
CA LEU A 21 8.76 -2.27 6.97
C LEU A 21 8.41 -1.11 6.03
N GLY A 22 9.26 -0.09 5.94
CA GLY A 22 9.31 0.81 4.79
C GLY A 22 9.82 0.15 3.50
N TYR A 23 10.56 -0.96 3.55
CA TYR A 23 11.14 -1.59 2.36
C TYR A 23 10.28 -2.75 1.82
N ASN A 24 9.70 -3.57 2.70
CA ASN A 24 8.92 -4.75 2.30
C ASN A 24 7.40 -4.50 2.16
N SER A 25 6.86 -3.42 2.71
CA SER A 25 5.45 -3.04 2.46
C SER A 25 5.19 -2.71 0.99
N PHE A 26 6.24 -2.32 0.24
CA PHE A 26 6.16 -2.09 -1.21
C PHE A 26 6.37 -3.34 -2.06
N ARG A 27 6.70 -4.50 -1.45
CA ARG A 27 6.58 -5.80 -2.13
C ARG A 27 5.10 -6.21 -2.16
N THR A 28 4.28 -5.40 -2.81
CA THR A 28 3.07 -5.92 -3.43
C THR A 28 3.53 -7.06 -4.33
N ARG A 29 3.04 -8.29 -4.09
CA ARG A 29 3.13 -9.36 -5.08
C ARG A 29 2.64 -8.71 -6.38
N ARG A 30 3.54 -8.49 -7.35
CA ARG A 30 3.17 -8.01 -8.68
C ARG A 30 2.47 -9.15 -9.40
N SER A 31 1.29 -9.53 -8.94
CA SER A 31 0.38 -10.32 -9.74
C SER A 31 0.03 -9.45 -10.96
N GLN A 32 0.23 -10.01 -12.14
CA GLN A 32 -0.20 -9.38 -13.38
C GLN A 32 -1.69 -8.98 -13.24
N PRO A 33 -2.07 -7.76 -13.67
CA PRO A 33 -3.49 -7.41 -13.73
C PRO A 33 -4.20 -8.41 -14.64
N SER A 34 -5.25 -9.03 -14.13
CA SER A 34 -6.12 -9.90 -14.93
C SER A 34 -7.47 -9.21 -15.07
N ALA A 35 -8.17 -9.48 -16.17
CA ALA A 35 -9.51 -8.95 -16.40
C ALA A 35 -10.48 -9.35 -15.26
N TRP A 36 -10.29 -10.53 -14.66
CA TRP A 36 -11.03 -10.95 -13.46
C TRP A 36 -10.74 -10.06 -12.24
N ASN A 37 -9.47 -9.75 -11.98
CA ASN A 37 -9.09 -8.86 -10.86
C ASN A 37 -9.66 -7.45 -11.05
N ALA A 38 -9.62 -6.93 -12.29
CA ALA A 38 -10.18 -5.63 -12.65
C ALA A 38 -11.70 -5.60 -12.45
N PHE A 39 -12.39 -6.65 -12.88
CA PHE A 39 -13.82 -6.80 -12.69
C PHE A 39 -14.21 -6.88 -11.20
N CYS A 40 -13.52 -7.70 -10.41
CA CYS A 40 -13.74 -7.78 -8.96
C CYS A 40 -13.50 -6.43 -8.26
N TRP A 41 -12.47 -5.68 -8.68
CA TRP A 41 -12.21 -4.33 -8.17
C TRP A 41 -13.38 -3.38 -8.44
N LYS A 42 -13.94 -3.39 -9.66
CA LYS A 42 -15.08 -2.54 -10.02
C LYS A 42 -16.33 -2.92 -9.22
N LYS A 43 -16.63 -4.21 -9.08
CA LYS A 43 -17.75 -4.71 -8.28
C LYS A 43 -17.64 -4.35 -6.80
N ASN A 44 -16.43 -4.37 -6.25
CA ASN A 44 -16.18 -3.97 -4.87
C ASN A 44 -16.33 -2.45 -4.65
N LYS A 45 -16.20 -1.62 -5.69
CA LYS A 45 -16.53 -0.19 -5.62
C LYS A 45 -18.03 0.07 -5.65
N GLU A 46 -18.77 -0.73 -6.42
CA GLU A 46 -20.23 -0.63 -6.54
C GLU A 46 -20.94 -1.09 -5.25
N LYS A 47 -20.40 -2.13 -4.59
CA LYS A 47 -20.94 -2.66 -3.34
C LYS A 47 -20.29 -1.97 -2.14
N GLY A 48 -20.88 -0.86 -1.69
CA GLY A 48 -20.50 -0.25 -0.41
C GLY A 48 -20.66 -1.24 0.75
N THR A 49 -19.55 -1.63 1.37
CA THR A 49 -19.44 -2.21 2.73
C THR A 49 -20.47 -3.28 3.14
N GLU A 50 -20.92 -4.16 2.26
CA GLU A 50 -21.69 -5.34 2.67
C GLU A 50 -20.73 -6.45 3.15
N GLY A 51 -20.93 -6.89 4.39
CA GLY A 51 -20.00 -7.71 5.15
C GLY A 51 -19.61 -9.06 4.52
N LYS A 52 -18.52 -9.64 5.05
CA LYS A 52 -17.83 -10.86 4.59
C LYS A 52 -18.70 -12.12 4.39
N GLY A 53 -19.96 -12.14 4.82
CA GLY A 53 -20.85 -13.30 4.78
C GLY A 53 -21.43 -13.64 3.39
N ALA A 54 -21.41 -12.71 2.42
CA ALA A 54 -22.07 -12.91 1.13
C ALA A 54 -21.17 -13.47 0.00
N LEU A 55 -19.87 -13.66 0.25
CA LEU A 55 -18.84 -13.93 -0.76
C LEU A 55 -19.16 -15.08 -1.75
N PRO A 56 -19.67 -16.27 -1.35
CA PRO A 56 -19.84 -17.38 -2.28
C PRO A 56 -20.94 -17.17 -3.32
N ALA A 57 -22.12 -16.68 -2.91
CA ALA A 57 -23.22 -16.37 -3.81
C ALA A 57 -22.89 -15.19 -4.74
N LEU A 58 -22.14 -14.21 -4.22
CA LEU A 58 -21.62 -13.08 -4.98
C LEU A 58 -20.64 -13.54 -6.05
N VAL A 59 -19.75 -14.48 -5.75
CA VAL A 59 -18.77 -15.02 -6.71
C VAL A 59 -19.47 -15.75 -7.86
N GLN A 60 -20.56 -16.49 -7.60
CA GLN A 60 -21.32 -17.15 -8.67
C GLN A 60 -22.03 -16.17 -9.61
N HIS A 61 -22.76 -15.19 -9.06
CA HIS A 61 -23.44 -14.16 -9.88
C HIS A 61 -22.44 -13.28 -10.63
N ALA A 62 -21.35 -12.87 -9.96
CA ALA A 62 -20.28 -12.09 -10.56
C ALA A 62 -19.53 -12.88 -11.65
N SER A 63 -19.40 -14.21 -11.52
CA SER A 63 -18.78 -15.05 -12.55
C SER A 63 -19.62 -15.11 -13.84
N GLN A 64 -20.95 -15.21 -13.72
CA GLN A 64 -21.84 -15.17 -14.87
C GLN A 64 -21.80 -13.81 -15.57
N GLU A 65 -21.88 -12.73 -14.79
CA GLU A 65 -21.79 -11.37 -15.29
C GLU A 65 -20.46 -11.09 -16.00
N TYR A 66 -19.34 -11.58 -15.46
CA TYR A 66 -18.04 -11.49 -16.11
C TYR A 66 -17.97 -12.29 -17.43
N LYS A 67 -18.62 -13.46 -17.49
CA LYS A 67 -18.68 -14.27 -18.70
C LYS A 67 -19.49 -13.60 -19.79
N SER A 68 -20.54 -12.85 -19.44
CA SER A 68 -21.33 -12.06 -20.40
C SER A 68 -20.62 -10.82 -20.94
N LEU A 69 -19.54 -10.35 -20.30
CA LEU A 69 -18.76 -9.21 -20.81
C LEU A 69 -18.12 -9.54 -22.16
N SER A 70 -18.22 -8.60 -23.10
CA SER A 70 -17.48 -8.63 -24.35
C SER A 70 -15.97 -8.52 -24.13
N THR A 71 -15.21 -8.82 -25.17
CA THR A 71 -13.75 -8.67 -25.19
C THR A 71 -13.32 -7.21 -24.99
N GLU A 72 -14.07 -6.29 -25.59
CA GLU A 72 -13.86 -4.85 -25.54
C GLU A 72 -14.09 -4.33 -24.12
N GLU A 73 -15.18 -4.74 -23.46
CA GLU A 73 -15.47 -4.34 -22.08
C GLU A 73 -14.42 -4.86 -21.11
N LYS A 74 -13.97 -6.11 -21.27
CA LYS A 74 -12.89 -6.69 -20.47
C LYS A 74 -11.58 -5.92 -20.65
N LYS A 75 -11.29 -5.45 -21.87
CA LYS A 75 -10.10 -4.64 -22.15
C LYS A 75 -10.18 -3.28 -21.47
N THR A 76 -11.29 -2.56 -21.62
CA THR A 76 -11.51 -1.26 -20.97
C THR A 76 -11.39 -1.36 -19.45
N LEU A 77 -11.96 -2.42 -18.84
CA LEU A 77 -11.82 -2.68 -17.40
C LEU A 77 -10.36 -2.86 -16.98
N LEU A 78 -9.59 -3.58 -17.79
CA LEU A 78 -8.18 -3.86 -17.51
C LEU A 78 -7.34 -2.58 -17.60
N ASP A 79 -7.61 -1.73 -18.59
CA ASP A 79 -6.93 -0.43 -18.75
C ASP A 79 -7.23 0.52 -17.58
N GLU A 80 -8.51 0.67 -17.20
CA GLU A 80 -8.94 1.44 -16.02
C GLU A 80 -8.25 0.94 -14.74
N TYR A 81 -8.25 -0.38 -14.53
CA TYR A 81 -7.66 -0.99 -13.33
C TYR A 81 -6.14 -0.81 -13.29
N THR A 82 -5.47 -0.89 -14.44
CA THR A 82 -4.02 -0.71 -14.54
C THR A 82 -3.65 0.73 -14.20
N SER A 83 -4.35 1.72 -14.75
CA SER A 83 -4.19 3.13 -14.42
C SER A 83 -4.44 3.41 -12.92
N TYR A 84 -5.48 2.80 -12.33
CA TYR A 84 -5.73 2.88 -10.89
C TYR A 84 -4.56 2.32 -10.06
N ARG A 85 -3.99 1.18 -10.46
CA ARG A 85 -2.85 0.62 -9.73
C ARG A 85 -1.63 1.51 -9.81
N GLU A 86 -1.33 2.04 -11.00
CA GLU A 86 -0.18 2.93 -11.21
C GLU A 86 -0.30 4.21 -10.39
N SER A 87 -1.47 4.86 -10.42
CA SER A 87 -1.74 6.05 -9.60
C SER A 87 -1.66 5.77 -8.09
N LYS A 88 -2.15 4.62 -7.63
CA LYS A 88 -2.05 4.22 -6.22
C LYS A 88 -0.59 3.96 -5.81
N VAL A 89 0.18 3.30 -6.66
CA VAL A 89 1.62 3.06 -6.44
C VAL A 89 2.37 4.39 -6.40
N PHE A 90 2.06 5.32 -7.31
CA PHE A 90 2.62 6.67 -7.30
C PHE A 90 2.32 7.41 -6.00
N GLY A 91 1.06 7.40 -5.55
CA GLY A 91 0.66 8.03 -4.29
C GLY A 91 1.40 7.45 -3.08
N LEU A 92 1.56 6.13 -3.02
CA LEU A 92 2.34 5.45 -1.98
C LEU A 92 3.82 5.88 -1.99
N HIS A 93 4.43 5.97 -3.18
CA HIS A 93 5.80 6.45 -3.32
C HIS A 93 5.94 7.92 -2.92
N ALA A 94 5.00 8.79 -3.30
CA ALA A 94 5.00 10.20 -2.93
C ALA A 94 4.90 10.38 -1.41
N THR A 95 3.99 9.66 -0.74
CA THR A 95 3.87 9.67 0.73
C THR A 95 5.13 9.16 1.41
N ALA A 96 5.74 8.09 0.90
CA ALA A 96 6.98 7.55 1.45
C ALA A 96 8.12 8.57 1.34
N LYS A 97 8.25 9.23 0.19
CA LYS A 97 9.25 10.29 -0.03
C LYS A 97 9.04 11.47 0.92
N SER A 98 7.78 11.91 1.10
CA SER A 98 7.45 12.97 2.05
C SER A 98 7.90 12.60 3.47
N LYS A 99 7.57 11.40 3.95
CA LYS A 99 7.99 10.94 5.29
C LYS A 99 9.51 10.90 5.46
N VAL A 100 10.24 10.48 4.43
CA VAL A 100 11.71 10.47 4.47
C VAL A 100 12.26 11.90 4.58
N ASN A 101 11.68 12.84 3.82
CA ASN A 101 12.06 14.25 3.89
C ASN A 101 11.80 14.81 5.29
N ASP A 102 10.60 14.59 5.84
CA ASP A 102 10.22 15.07 7.19
C ASP A 102 11.20 14.55 8.26
N ILE A 103 11.55 13.26 8.21
CA ILE A 103 12.54 12.65 9.13
C ILE A 103 13.93 13.27 8.93
N THR A 104 14.33 13.53 7.68
CA THR A 104 15.65 14.09 7.37
C THR A 104 15.78 15.53 7.87
N GLU A 105 14.74 16.35 7.67
CA GLU A 105 14.72 17.74 8.12
C GLU A 105 14.66 17.84 9.65
N THR A 106 13.84 17.02 10.30
CA THR A 106 13.78 16.96 11.77
C THR A 106 15.11 16.51 12.39
N LEU A 107 15.79 15.52 11.81
CA LEU A 107 17.12 15.10 12.28
C LEU A 107 18.16 16.23 12.16
N LYS A 108 18.16 16.97 11.04
CA LYS A 108 19.05 18.13 10.86
C LYS A 108 18.78 19.22 11.90
N ALA A 109 17.51 19.50 12.19
CA ALA A 109 17.15 20.50 13.20
C ALA A 109 17.67 20.10 14.59
N VAL A 110 17.48 18.84 14.99
CA VAL A 110 18.00 18.30 16.26
C VAL A 110 19.52 18.35 16.31
N GLU A 111 20.20 17.97 15.22
CA GLU A 111 21.66 18.03 15.14
C GLU A 111 22.17 19.48 15.33
N ASN A 112 21.53 20.44 14.68
CA ASN A 112 21.88 21.86 14.82
C ASN A 112 21.65 22.38 16.25
N GLU A 113 20.54 22.03 16.89
CA GLU A 113 20.28 22.43 18.28
C GLU A 113 21.30 21.83 19.24
N VAL A 114 21.59 20.53 19.11
CA VAL A 114 22.61 19.84 19.90
C VAL A 114 23.98 20.51 19.69
N HIS A 115 24.36 20.77 18.44
CA HIS A 115 25.62 21.45 18.15
C HIS A 115 25.67 22.85 18.77
N PHE A 116 24.57 23.61 18.74
CA PHE A 116 24.46 24.91 19.38
C PHE A 116 24.64 24.80 20.91
N PHE A 117 23.98 23.84 21.57
CA PHE A 117 24.10 23.61 23.01
C PHE A 117 25.51 23.19 23.47
N PHE A 118 26.25 22.42 22.66
CA PHE A 118 27.59 21.95 23.00
C PHE A 118 28.73 22.85 22.51
N SER A 119 28.42 23.87 21.68
CA SER A 119 29.39 24.86 21.19
C SER A 119 29.35 26.19 21.95
N MET A 120 28.52 26.26 23.00
CA MET A 120 28.40 27.37 23.94
C MET A 120 29.11 27.01 25.25
#